data_AF-A0A6C0LG74-F1
#
_entry.id   AF-A0A6C0LG74-F1
#
_cell.length_a   1.000
_cell.length_b   1.000
_cell.length_c   1.000
_cell.angle_alpha   90.00
_cell.angle_beta   90.00
_cell.angle_gamma   90.00
#
_symmetry.space_group_name_H-M   'P 1'
#
loop_
_entity.id
_entity.type
_entity.pdbx_description
1 polymer ?
#
loop_
_entity_poly.entity_id
_entity_poly.type
_entity_poly.pdbx_seq_one_letter_code
_entity_poly.pdbx_strand_id
1 'polypeptide(L)'
;MSYSQKIIAVTNELERIEKQQQELKKQQLEIKKQQQELKKQEEEFSMILILLNKQLEEANIKKQQQELKKQQQQELKKQQQEQEELKKQQQEQEPQVSYKKTKITSTTKRLVWNKWIGEEIGKSKCLCCKVTYITQMSFNCGHIIAEVNGGETNVSNLRPICQNCNSSMGITNMDDFMKTLM
;
A
#
# COMPACT_ATOMS: atom_id res chain seq x y z
N MET A 1 25.41 -66.98 -83.65
CA MET A 1 25.82 -65.56 -83.62
C MET A 1 27.32 -65.46 -83.85
N SER A 2 27.76 -64.59 -84.76
CA SER A 2 29.19 -64.33 -84.98
C SER A 2 29.80 -63.59 -83.79
N TYR A 3 31.12 -63.68 -83.61
CA TYR A 3 31.84 -62.97 -82.53
C TYR A 3 31.55 -61.47 -82.53
N SER A 4 31.45 -60.87 -83.72
CA SER A 4 31.12 -59.45 -83.92
C SER A 4 29.72 -59.09 -83.39
N GLN A 5 28.71 -59.94 -83.59
CA GLN A 5 27.36 -59.71 -83.06
C GLN A 5 27.30 -59.72 -81.53
N LYS A 6 28.11 -60.58 -80.88
CA LYS A 6 28.21 -60.63 -79.42
C LYS A 6 28.84 -59.36 -78.84
N ILE A 7 29.88 -58.83 -79.49
CA ILE A 7 30.54 -57.58 -79.05
C ILE A 7 29.57 -56.40 -79.11
N ILE A 8 28.84 -56.24 -80.21
CA ILE A 8 27.85 -55.15 -80.38
C ILE A 8 26.76 -55.24 -79.31
N ALA A 9 26.26 -56.44 -79.02
CA ALA A 9 25.25 -56.63 -77.98
C ALA A 9 25.75 -56.23 -76.57
N VAL A 10 27.01 -56.55 -76.24
CA VAL A 10 27.63 -56.16 -74.97
C VAL A 10 27.83 -54.65 -74.90
N THR A 11 28.29 -54.01 -75.97
CA THR A 11 28.47 -52.55 -76.01
C THR A 11 27.16 -51.80 -75.81
N ASN A 12 26.07 -52.22 -76.48
CA ASN A 12 24.75 -51.60 -76.31
C ASN A 12 24.22 -51.77 -74.87
N GLU A 13 24.48 -52.92 -74.24
CA GLU A 13 24.08 -53.14 -72.85
C GLU A 13 24.90 -52.28 -71.87
N LEU A 14 26.21 -52.10 -72.11
CA LEU A 14 27.06 -51.19 -71.32
C LEU A 14 26.57 -49.74 -71.40
N GLU A 15 26.27 -49.24 -72.59
CA GLU A 15 25.71 -47.88 -72.77
C GLU A 15 24.37 -47.71 -72.04
N ARG A 16 23.52 -48.75 -72.07
CA ARG A 16 22.25 -48.77 -71.35
C ARG A 16 22.45 -48.70 -69.83
N ILE A 17 23.41 -49.47 -69.30
CA ILE A 17 23.76 -49.47 -67.87
C ILE A 17 24.32 -48.11 -67.46
N GLU A 18 25.19 -47.50 -68.25
CA GLU A 18 25.73 -46.16 -67.95
C GLU A 18 24.64 -45.10 -67.89
N LYS A 19 23.69 -45.14 -68.83
CA LYS A 19 22.54 -44.23 -68.84
C LYS A 19 21.63 -44.42 -67.61
N GLN A 20 21.41 -45.68 -67.21
CA GLN A 20 20.69 -46.01 -65.97
C GLN A 20 21.43 -45.51 -64.72
N GLN A 21 22.76 -45.65 -64.66
CA GLN A 21 23.56 -45.14 -63.55
C GLN A 21 23.54 -43.62 -63.45
N GLN A 22 23.54 -42.91 -64.58
CA GLN A 22 23.40 -41.45 -64.60
C GLN A 22 22.03 -41.02 -64.08
N GLU A 23 20.96 -41.70 -64.50
CA GLU A 23 19.60 -41.43 -64.03
C GLU A 23 19.45 -41.71 -62.53
N LEU A 24 19.99 -42.83 -62.04
CA LEU A 24 19.99 -43.17 -60.62
C LEU A 24 20.72 -42.11 -59.79
N LYS A 25 21.86 -41.58 -60.27
CA LYS A 25 22.58 -40.49 -59.61
C LYS A 25 21.76 -39.21 -59.51
N LYS A 26 20.99 -38.86 -60.56
CA LYS A 26 20.07 -37.71 -60.52
C LYS A 26 18.98 -37.92 -59.49
N GLN A 27 18.35 -39.10 -59.47
CA GLN A 27 17.33 -39.45 -58.49
C GLN A 27 17.87 -39.41 -57.04
N GLN A 28 19.07 -39.93 -56.80
CA GLN A 28 19.72 -39.84 -55.49
C GLN A 28 19.97 -38.38 -55.05
N LEU A 29 20.37 -37.51 -55.98
CA LEU A 29 20.53 -36.08 -55.70
C LEU A 29 19.19 -35.41 -55.37
N GLU A 30 18.13 -35.73 -56.12
CA GLU A 30 16.76 -35.25 -55.87
C GLU A 30 16.28 -35.65 -54.47
N ILE A 31 16.43 -36.93 -54.11
CA ILE A 31 16.07 -37.47 -52.79
C ILE A 31 16.86 -36.74 -51.70
N LYS A 32 18.16 -36.51 -51.89
CA LYS A 32 18.98 -35.81 -50.91
C LYS A 32 18.50 -34.37 -50.68
N LYS A 33 18.09 -33.66 -51.74
CA LYS A 33 17.50 -32.32 -51.62
C LYS A 33 16.18 -32.37 -50.85
N GLN A 34 15.31 -33.32 -51.17
CA GLN A 34 14.03 -33.50 -50.47
C GLN A 34 14.23 -33.82 -48.98
N GLN A 35 15.21 -34.67 -48.65
CA GLN A 35 15.57 -34.97 -47.26
C GLN A 35 16.08 -33.74 -46.50
N GLN A 36 16.88 -32.89 -47.14
CA GLN A 36 17.33 -31.64 -46.54
C GLN A 36 16.16 -30.68 -46.29
N GLU A 37 15.23 -30.57 -47.23
CA GLU A 37 14.04 -29.73 -47.08
C GLU A 37 13.13 -30.24 -45.95
N LEU A 38 12.89 -31.56 -45.90
CA LEU A 38 12.13 -32.18 -44.80
C LEU A 38 12.76 -31.89 -43.44
N LYS A 39 14.08 -32.02 -43.32
CA LYS A 39 14.77 -31.72 -42.07
C LYS A 39 14.60 -30.26 -41.65
N LYS A 40 14.66 -29.34 -42.60
CA LYS A 40 14.42 -27.91 -42.34
C LYS A 40 13.00 -27.67 -41.86
N GLN A 41 12.01 -28.32 -42.46
CA GLN A 41 10.61 -28.25 -42.03
C GLN A 41 10.41 -28.83 -40.61
N GLU A 42 11.08 -29.93 -40.27
CA GLU A 42 11.06 -30.50 -38.92
C GLU A 42 11.62 -29.53 -37.88
N GLU A 43 12.72 -28.85 -38.20
CA GLU A 43 13.33 -27.82 -37.34
C GLU A 43 12.39 -26.61 -37.17
N GLU A 44 11.76 -26.15 -38.25
CA GLU A 44 10.77 -25.06 -38.20
C GLU A 44 9.55 -25.45 -37.35
N PHE A 45 9.03 -26.67 -37.53
CA PHE A 45 7.89 -27.16 -36.75
C PHE A 45 8.24 -27.30 -35.26
N SER A 46 9.44 -27.80 -34.96
CA SER A 46 9.96 -27.88 -33.59
C SER A 46 10.01 -26.51 -32.92
N MET A 47 10.51 -25.49 -33.64
CA MET A 47 10.55 -24.13 -33.13
C MET A 47 9.15 -23.54 -32.89
N ILE A 48 8.21 -23.77 -33.81
CA ILE A 48 6.82 -23.35 -33.65
C ILE A 48 6.18 -24.02 -32.42
N LEU A 49 6.41 -25.32 -32.22
CA LEU A 49 5.88 -26.05 -31.07
C LEU A 49 6.41 -25.50 -29.75
N ILE A 50 7.70 -25.16 -29.67
CA ILE A 50 8.31 -24.53 -28.50
C ILE A 50 7.65 -23.17 -28.21
N LEU A 51 7.46 -22.35 -29.24
CA LEU A 51 6.83 -21.03 -29.09
C LEU A 51 5.37 -21.14 -28.62
N LEU A 52 4.61 -22.09 -29.18
CA LEU A 52 3.22 -22.31 -28.80
C LEU A 52 3.09 -22.78 -27.34
N ASN A 53 3.95 -23.71 -26.92
CA ASN A 53 3.98 -24.17 -25.53
C ASN A 53 4.31 -23.03 -24.56
N LYS A 54 5.28 -22.19 -24.90
CA LYS A 54 5.61 -21.01 -24.10
C LYS A 54 4.42 -20.04 -23.98
N GLN A 55 3.72 -19.77 -25.09
CA GLN A 55 2.53 -18.91 -25.07
C GLN A 55 1.41 -19.50 -24.20
N LEU A 56 1.22 -20.83 -24.26
CA LEU A 56 0.24 -21.53 -23.45
C LEU A 56 0.58 -21.43 -21.95
N GLU A 57 1.84 -21.63 -21.59
CA GLU A 57 2.33 -21.48 -20.21
C GLU A 57 2.11 -20.04 -19.70
N GLU A 58 2.47 -19.03 -20.49
CA GLU A 58 2.25 -17.62 -20.14
C GLU A 58 0.77 -17.29 -19.93
N ALA A 59 -0.12 -17.82 -20.77
CA ALA A 59 -1.56 -17.63 -20.64
C ALA A 59 -2.10 -18.29 -19.36
N ASN A 60 -1.64 -19.50 -19.04
CA ASN A 60 -2.01 -20.20 -17.80
C ASN A 60 -1.54 -19.45 -16.56
N ILE A 61 -0.30 -18.98 -16.55
CA ILE A 61 0.25 -18.17 -15.45
C ILE A 61 -0.57 -16.89 -15.26
N LYS A 62 -0.90 -16.17 -16.34
CA LYS A 62 -1.73 -14.95 -16.27
C LYS A 62 -3.10 -15.23 -15.65
N LYS A 63 -3.74 -16.34 -16.06
CA LYS A 63 -5.05 -16.75 -15.52
C LYS A 63 -4.96 -17.05 -14.02
N GLN A 64 -3.96 -17.82 -13.60
CA GLN A 64 -3.74 -18.15 -12.18
C GLN A 64 -3.46 -16.91 -11.33
N GLN A 65 -2.63 -15.98 -11.83
CA GLN A 65 -2.35 -14.70 -11.15
C GLN A 65 -3.62 -13.85 -11.00
N GLN A 66 -4.49 -13.83 -12.00
CA GLN A 66 -5.75 -13.08 -11.93
C GLN A 66 -6.71 -13.66 -10.89
N GLU A 67 -6.78 -14.99 -10.79
CA GLU A 67 -7.61 -15.67 -9.79
C GLU A 67 -7.11 -15.44 -8.36
N LEU A 68 -5.80 -15.55 -8.15
CA LEU A 68 -5.17 -15.27 -6.86
C LEU A 68 -5.42 -13.82 -6.42
N LYS A 69 -5.29 -12.85 -7.32
CA LYS A 69 -5.58 -11.43 -7.03
C LYS A 69 -7.03 -11.23 -6.60
N LYS A 70 -7.99 -11.93 -7.22
CA LYS A 70 -9.41 -11.86 -6.83
C LYS A 70 -9.63 -12.42 -5.41
N GLN A 71 -9.01 -13.55 -5.09
CA GLN A 71 -9.10 -14.16 -3.76
C GLN A 71 -8.52 -13.24 -2.68
N GLN A 72 -7.32 -12.70 -2.90
CA GLN A 72 -6.68 -11.75 -1.99
C GLN A 72 -7.54 -10.49 -1.76
N GLN A 73 -8.17 -9.97 -2.83
CA GLN A 73 -9.05 -8.81 -2.71
C GLN A 73 -10.32 -9.12 -1.91
N GLN A 74 -10.90 -10.30 -2.07
CA GLN A 74 -12.06 -10.74 -1.29
C GLN A 74 -11.70 -10.89 0.19
N GLU A 75 -10.54 -11.47 0.49
CA GLU A 75 -10.06 -11.65 1.86
C GLU A 75 -9.77 -10.30 2.53
N LEU A 76 -9.12 -9.36 1.83
CA LEU A 76 -8.89 -8.01 2.35
C LEU A 76 -10.19 -7.28 2.70
N LYS A 77 -11.21 -7.39 1.83
CA LYS A 77 -12.53 -6.80 2.10
C LYS A 77 -13.18 -7.41 3.33
N LYS A 78 -13.08 -8.73 3.50
CA LYS A 78 -13.62 -9.43 4.68
C LYS A 78 -12.93 -8.96 5.98
N GLN A 79 -11.60 -8.85 5.95
CA GLN A 79 -10.82 -8.34 7.09
C GLN A 79 -11.19 -6.89 7.43
N GLN A 80 -11.39 -6.04 6.43
CA GLN A 80 -11.83 -4.65 6.63
C GLN A 80 -13.21 -4.58 7.30
N GLN A 81 -14.17 -5.39 6.81
CA GLN A 81 -15.51 -5.46 7.41
C GLN A 81 -15.47 -5.93 8.87
N GLU A 82 -14.69 -6.97 9.15
CA GLU A 82 -14.51 -7.50 10.52
C GLU A 82 -13.89 -6.45 11.45
N GLN A 83 -12.90 -5.69 10.98
CA GLN A 83 -12.31 -4.58 11.75
C GLN A 83 -13.30 -3.43 12.00
N GLU A 84 -14.17 -3.11 11.03
CA GLU A 84 -15.21 -2.10 11.20
C GLU A 84 -16.27 -2.55 12.22
N GLU A 85 -16.66 -3.82 12.21
CA GLU A 85 -17.58 -4.40 13.21
C GLU A 85 -16.97 -4.37 14.61
N LEU A 86 -15.71 -4.76 14.76
CA LEU A 86 -14.98 -4.68 16.04
C LEU A 86 -14.92 -3.24 16.58
N LYS A 87 -14.69 -2.24 15.71
CA LYS A 87 -14.69 -0.82 16.12
C LYS A 87 -16.07 -0.35 16.58
N LYS A 88 -17.15 -0.77 15.92
CA LYS A 88 -18.52 -0.42 16.34
C LYS A 88 -18.85 -1.00 17.71
N GLN A 89 -18.48 -2.26 17.96
CA GLN A 89 -18.69 -2.92 19.26
C GLN A 89 -17.91 -2.22 20.40
N GLN A 90 -16.71 -1.70 20.12
CA GLN A 90 -15.94 -0.93 21.12
C GLN A 90 -16.56 0.45 21.40
N GLN A 91 -17.17 1.11 20.43
CA GLN A 91 -17.81 2.42 20.61
C GLN A 91 -19.14 2.35 21.39
N GLU A 92 -19.87 1.23 21.31
CA GLU A 92 -21.12 1.03 22.06
C GLU A 92 -20.90 0.71 23.55
N GLN A 93 -19.68 0.34 23.95
CA GLN A 93 -19.33 0.02 25.34
C GLN A 93 -18.73 1.20 26.12
N GLU A 94 -18.42 2.33 25.49
CA GLU A 94 -18.04 3.55 26.22
C GLU A 94 -19.30 4.25 26.75
N PRO A 95 -19.46 4.40 28.09
CA PRO A 95 -20.56 5.19 28.62
C PRO A 95 -20.40 6.63 28.15
N GLN A 96 -21.33 7.11 27.32
CA GLN A 96 -21.45 8.51 26.92
C GLN A 96 -21.90 9.33 28.14
N VAL A 97 -20.99 9.55 29.09
CA VAL A 97 -21.23 10.44 30.22
C VAL A 97 -21.24 11.86 29.65
N SER A 98 -22.44 12.42 29.44
CA SER A 98 -22.58 13.81 29.05
C SER A 98 -21.92 14.68 30.13
N TYR A 99 -20.74 15.18 29.84
CA TYR A 99 -20.00 16.03 30.75
C TYR A 99 -20.76 17.36 30.92
N LYS A 100 -21.32 17.58 32.12
CA LYS A 100 -21.95 18.86 32.48
C LYS A 100 -20.88 19.80 33.00
N LYS A 101 -20.52 20.80 32.21
CA LYS A 101 -19.54 21.82 32.60
C LYS A 101 -19.98 22.59 33.85
N THR A 102 -19.15 22.56 34.88
CA THR A 102 -19.37 23.29 36.12
C THR A 102 -19.15 24.78 35.88
N LYS A 103 -20.11 25.61 36.28
CA LYS A 103 -20.01 27.07 36.12
C LYS A 103 -19.03 27.64 37.14
N ILE A 104 -17.96 28.29 36.67
CA ILE A 104 -17.07 29.08 37.52
C ILE A 104 -17.82 30.35 37.98
N THR A 105 -18.14 30.41 39.26
CA THR A 105 -18.84 31.57 39.85
C THR A 105 -17.92 32.80 39.93
N SER A 106 -18.50 34.00 39.97
CA SER A 106 -17.75 35.25 40.16
C SER A 106 -16.95 35.25 41.47
N THR A 107 -17.51 34.66 42.53
CA THR A 107 -16.83 34.46 43.81
C THR A 107 -15.57 33.62 43.65
N THR A 108 -15.64 32.48 42.95
CA THR A 108 -14.47 31.63 42.67
C THR A 108 -13.42 32.39 41.86
N LYS A 109 -13.83 33.16 40.84
CA LYS A 109 -12.88 33.99 40.07
C LYS A 109 -12.11 34.96 40.96
N ARG A 110 -12.80 35.68 41.85
CA ARG A 110 -12.16 36.61 42.80
C ARG A 110 -11.18 35.88 43.73
N LEU A 111 -11.57 34.73 44.29
CA LEU A 111 -10.68 33.94 45.15
C LEU A 111 -9.43 33.44 44.42
N VAL A 112 -9.57 33.02 43.17
CA VAL A 112 -8.46 32.60 42.31
C VAL A 112 -7.47 33.75 42.10
N TRP A 113 -7.96 34.97 41.85
CA TRP A 113 -7.08 36.13 41.75
C TRP A 113 -6.37 36.43 43.07
N ASN A 114 -7.12 36.53 44.17
CA ASN A 114 -6.57 36.88 45.48
C ASN A 114 -5.53 35.85 45.96
N LYS A 115 -5.74 34.55 45.67
CA LYS A 115 -4.82 33.47 46.06
C LYS A 115 -3.51 33.46 45.27
N TRP A 116 -3.59 33.63 43.94
CA TRP A 116 -2.45 33.39 43.04
C TRP A 116 -1.69 34.64 42.63
N ILE A 117 -2.34 35.80 42.70
CA ILE A 117 -1.74 37.09 42.37
C ILE A 117 -1.66 37.96 43.63
N GLY A 118 -2.78 38.10 44.35
CA GLY A 118 -2.90 38.95 45.53
C GLY A 118 -4.03 39.95 45.38
N GLU A 119 -4.74 40.22 46.47
CA GLU A 119 -5.93 41.09 46.49
C GLU A 119 -5.60 42.55 46.11
N GLU A 120 -4.45 43.05 46.57
CA GLU A 120 -3.99 44.43 46.33
C GLU A 120 -3.34 44.64 44.96
N ILE A 121 -3.17 43.58 44.16
CA ILE A 121 -2.48 43.64 42.87
C ILE A 121 -3.51 43.67 41.74
N GLY A 122 -3.66 44.83 41.07
CA GLY A 122 -4.65 45.02 40.00
C GLY A 122 -4.24 44.48 38.62
N LYS A 123 -2.95 44.20 38.39
CA LYS A 123 -2.39 43.76 37.11
C LYS A 123 -1.20 42.83 37.31
N SER A 124 -1.16 41.73 36.57
CA SER A 124 -0.06 40.76 36.61
C SER A 124 0.16 40.11 35.25
N LYS A 125 1.27 39.38 35.08
CA LYS A 125 1.50 38.55 33.90
C LYS A 125 0.67 37.27 33.99
N CYS A 126 0.17 36.80 32.85
CA CYS A 126 -0.53 35.52 32.71
C CYS A 126 0.26 34.40 33.37
N LEU A 127 -0.36 33.59 34.24
CA LEU A 127 0.38 32.55 34.94
C LEU A 127 0.78 31.36 34.07
N CYS A 128 0.19 31.22 32.88
CA CYS A 128 0.55 30.22 31.89
C CYS A 128 1.72 30.70 31.02
N CYS A 129 1.51 31.63 30.09
CA CYS A 129 2.58 32.04 29.18
C CYS A 129 3.63 32.97 29.79
N LYS A 130 3.35 33.61 30.95
CA LYS A 130 4.22 34.63 31.58
C LYS A 130 4.59 35.83 30.69
N VAL A 131 3.93 36.00 29.53
CA VAL A 131 4.18 37.09 28.57
C VAL A 131 3.08 38.15 28.61
N THR A 132 1.82 37.74 28.40
CA THR A 132 0.67 38.66 28.30
C THR A 132 0.25 39.20 29.66
N TYR A 133 -0.03 40.50 29.77
CA TYR A 133 -0.63 41.07 30.98
C TYR A 133 -2.12 40.76 31.08
N ILE A 134 -2.56 40.44 32.30
CA ILE A 134 -3.96 40.26 32.70
C ILE A 134 -4.27 41.20 33.87
N THR A 135 -5.53 41.59 34.03
CA THR A 135 -5.99 42.48 35.11
C THR A 135 -7.06 41.79 35.94
N GLN A 136 -7.29 42.27 37.16
CA GLN A 136 -8.33 41.71 38.03
C GLN A 136 -9.72 41.75 37.39
N MET A 137 -9.94 42.73 36.50
CA MET A 137 -11.17 42.89 35.72
C MET A 137 -11.21 42.06 34.43
N SER A 138 -10.05 41.62 33.93
CA SER A 138 -9.90 40.95 32.63
C SER A 138 -8.87 39.83 32.69
N PHE A 139 -9.35 38.63 33.04
CA PHE A 139 -8.61 37.38 33.02
C PHE A 139 -9.55 36.19 32.86
N ASN A 140 -9.00 35.03 32.49
CA ASN A 140 -9.70 33.76 32.48
C ASN A 140 -9.17 32.84 33.58
N CYS A 141 -10.03 31.96 34.10
CA CYS A 141 -9.64 30.92 35.04
C CYS A 141 -9.35 29.63 34.26
N GLY A 142 -8.09 29.39 33.95
CA GLY A 142 -7.65 28.14 33.32
C GLY A 142 -7.50 27.04 34.34
N HIS A 143 -7.88 25.81 34.00
CA HIS A 143 -7.66 24.64 34.84
C HIS A 143 -6.25 24.08 34.62
N ILE A 144 -5.60 23.60 35.68
CA ILE A 144 -4.35 22.83 35.55
C ILE A 144 -4.65 21.46 34.98
N ILE A 145 -5.58 20.73 35.60
CA ILE A 145 -6.15 19.51 35.06
C ILE A 145 -7.50 19.87 34.46
N ALA A 146 -7.70 19.60 33.18
CA ALA A 146 -8.98 19.86 32.52
C ALA A 146 -10.12 19.12 33.25
N GLU A 147 -11.28 19.77 33.38
CA GLU A 147 -12.42 19.19 34.12
C GLU A 147 -12.94 17.90 33.44
N VAL A 148 -12.78 17.75 32.11
CA VAL A 148 -13.01 16.48 31.37
C VAL A 148 -12.07 15.34 31.79
N ASN A 149 -10.88 15.67 32.27
CA ASN A 149 -9.89 14.71 32.79
C ASN A 149 -9.98 14.57 34.32
N GLY A 150 -11.11 14.98 34.93
CA GLY A 150 -11.35 14.87 36.37
C GLY A 150 -10.84 16.05 37.20
N GLY A 151 -10.44 17.16 36.58
CA GLY A 151 -10.00 18.35 37.29
C GLY A 151 -11.14 19.10 37.97
N GLU A 152 -11.03 19.36 39.27
CA GLU A 152 -12.07 20.08 40.02
C GLU A 152 -12.13 21.58 39.68
N THR A 153 -13.32 22.19 39.77
CA THR A 153 -13.53 23.63 39.60
C THR A 153 -13.34 24.39 40.91
N ASN A 154 -12.15 24.29 41.50
CA ASN A 154 -11.78 24.91 42.77
C ASN A 154 -10.54 25.82 42.63
N VAL A 155 -10.22 26.57 43.68
CA VAL A 155 -9.12 27.56 43.64
C VAL A 155 -7.74 26.89 43.48
N SER A 156 -7.56 25.65 43.93
CA SER A 156 -6.27 24.93 43.84
C SER A 156 -5.98 24.44 42.42
N ASN A 157 -7.00 24.10 41.63
CA ASN A 157 -6.86 23.67 40.24
C ASN A 157 -6.98 24.83 39.22
N LEU A 158 -7.47 26.01 39.62
CA LEU A 158 -7.63 27.17 38.73
C LEU A 158 -6.46 28.15 38.82
N ARG A 159 -6.07 28.76 37.68
CA ARG A 159 -5.07 29.84 37.61
C ARG A 159 -5.56 31.02 36.77
N PRO A 160 -5.24 32.28 37.16
CA PRO A 160 -5.43 33.43 36.29
C PRO A 160 -4.55 33.38 35.03
N ILE A 161 -5.18 33.32 33.87
CA ILE A 161 -4.49 33.25 32.57
C ILE A 161 -5.14 34.17 31.53
N CYS A 162 -4.43 34.44 30.43
CA CYS A 162 -4.97 35.20 29.30
C CYS A 162 -5.93 34.34 28.46
N GLN A 163 -6.76 35.00 27.64
CA GLN A 163 -7.72 34.32 26.76
C GLN A 163 -7.05 33.37 25.76
N ASN A 164 -5.92 33.78 25.17
CA ASN A 164 -5.19 32.96 24.21
C ASN A 164 -4.74 31.63 24.83
N CYS A 165 -4.08 31.67 25.99
CA CYS A 165 -3.69 30.45 26.71
C CYS A 165 -4.91 29.58 27.05
N ASN A 166 -6.00 30.20 27.53
CA ASN A 166 -7.20 29.46 27.91
C ASN A 166 -7.83 28.70 26.73
N SER A 167 -7.84 29.32 25.54
CA SER A 167 -8.38 28.69 24.34
C SER A 167 -7.43 27.68 23.71
N SER A 168 -6.12 27.96 23.69
CA SER A 168 -5.12 27.10 23.05
C SER A 168 -4.75 25.85 23.85
N MET A 169 -4.85 25.90 25.18
CA MET A 169 -4.47 24.79 26.06
C MET A 169 -5.41 23.58 25.92
N GLY A 170 -6.68 23.79 25.54
CA GLY A 170 -7.64 22.70 25.31
C GLY A 170 -7.85 21.81 26.54
N ILE A 171 -7.64 20.51 26.38
CA ILE A 171 -7.74 19.49 27.45
C ILE A 171 -6.37 19.12 28.05
N THR A 172 -5.28 19.69 27.53
CA THR A 172 -3.91 19.41 27.96
C THR A 172 -3.68 19.96 29.36
N ASN A 173 -2.89 19.26 30.18
CA ASN A 173 -2.49 19.77 31.49
C ASN A 173 -1.71 21.08 31.35
N MET A 174 -1.99 22.08 32.19
CA MET A 174 -1.36 23.40 32.10
C MET A 174 0.16 23.35 32.20
N ASP A 175 0.71 22.51 33.08
CA ASP A 175 2.16 22.42 33.27
C ASP A 175 2.84 21.84 32.01
N ASP A 176 2.19 20.90 31.34
CA ASP A 176 2.68 20.32 30.09
C ASP A 176 2.55 21.30 28.93
N PHE A 177 1.44 22.04 28.85
CA PHE A 177 1.27 23.08 27.86
C PHE A 177 2.31 24.20 28.03
N MET A 178 2.62 24.60 29.27
CA MET A 178 3.65 25.59 29.56
C MET A 178 5.03 25.18 29.04
N LYS A 179 5.38 23.88 29.07
CA LYS A 179 6.65 23.38 28.51
C LYS A 179 6.74 23.55 27.00
N THR A 180 5.61 23.57 26.28
CA THR A 180 5.59 23.80 24.83
C THR A 180 5.71 25.27 24.42
N LEU A 181 5.60 26.19 25.38
CA LEU A 181 5.68 27.64 25.15
C LEU A 181 7.06 28.24 25.43
N MET A 182 7.98 27.44 25.99
CA MET A 182 9.37 27.81 26.28
C MET A 182 10.28 27.35 25.15
#